data_AF-A0A2E0M0N3-F1
#
_entry.id   AF-A0A2E0M0N3-F1
#
_cell.length_a   1.000
_cell.length_b   1.000
_cell.length_c   1.000
_cell.angle_alpha   90.00
_cell.angle_beta   90.00
_cell.angle_gamma   90.00
#
_symmetry.space_group_name_H-M   'P 1'
#
loop_
_entity.id
_entity.type
_entity.pdbx_description
1 polymer ?
#
loop_
_entity_poly.entity_id
_entity_poly.type
_entity_poly.pdbx_seq_one_letter_code
_entity_poly.pdbx_strand_id
1 'polypeptide(L)'
;MSDVITDIDGYPGGRDALADQYVLGILDEATSELVATAVEVDPDWRHAVVASQERFLPLALTAEPLDLGPEFWAGIEARLNGEQPTRVRKITTAPISAPSSVPTSANDNAQTAIWRRRAIAASVACLLAVGGLFWSVSRTPEPTVIAILLNDSNEPQVMIEDFGGETARVTLLTDYDVPADRSIQVWTLPNREMGPTSLGLLTPGETVTLDFAKLPMPLEQQLYEITLEQQGGSPTGRPTGPILAKGFAKRPR
;
A
#
# COMPACT_ATOMS: atom_id res chain seq x y z
N MET A 1 15.94 -18.41 29.91
CA MET A 1 17.38 -18.67 29.72
C MET A 1 17.62 -19.77 28.69
N SER A 2 16.89 -20.89 28.76
CA SER A 2 16.80 -21.85 27.65
C SER A 2 16.21 -21.24 26.36
N ASP A 3 15.38 -20.20 26.46
CA ASP A 3 14.80 -19.51 25.29
C ASP A 3 15.83 -18.89 24.35
N VAL A 4 16.91 -18.30 24.86
CA VAL A 4 17.88 -17.55 24.02
C VAL A 4 18.67 -18.48 23.11
N ILE A 5 19.09 -19.64 23.62
CA ILE A 5 19.83 -20.65 22.86
C ILE A 5 18.89 -21.32 21.83
N THR A 6 17.61 -21.49 22.19
CA THR A 6 16.59 -22.06 21.29
C THR A 6 16.28 -21.13 20.11
N ASP A 7 16.33 -19.81 20.32
CA ASP A 7 16.03 -18.79 19.30
C ASP A 7 17.11 -18.73 18.20
N ILE A 8 18.39 -18.96 18.56
CA ILE A 8 19.51 -18.92 17.60
C ILE A 8 19.84 -20.27 16.94
N ASP A 9 19.47 -21.40 17.56
CA ASP A 9 19.65 -22.73 16.95
C ASP A 9 18.69 -22.99 15.76
N GLY A 10 17.65 -22.17 15.60
CA GLY A 10 16.69 -22.22 14.48
C GLY A 10 17.09 -21.45 13.22
N TYR A 11 18.24 -20.77 13.21
CA TYR A 11 18.67 -19.93 12.10
C TYR A 11 19.08 -20.79 10.87
N PRO A 12 18.68 -20.41 9.64
CA PRO A 12 19.06 -21.15 8.45
C PRO A 12 20.59 -21.19 8.29
N GLY A 13 21.15 -22.41 8.28
CA GLY A 13 22.61 -22.64 8.22
C GLY A 13 23.22 -23.09 9.56
N GLY A 14 22.46 -23.02 10.65
CA GLY A 14 22.88 -23.52 11.97
C GLY A 14 23.99 -22.69 12.63
N ARG A 15 24.47 -23.21 13.76
CA ARG A 15 25.46 -22.57 14.65
C ARG A 15 26.74 -22.14 13.94
N ASP A 16 27.29 -22.99 13.07
CA ASP A 16 28.56 -22.70 12.37
C ASP A 16 28.44 -21.50 11.42
N ALA A 17 27.32 -21.37 10.71
CA ALA A 17 27.09 -20.26 9.80
C ALA A 17 26.88 -18.93 10.55
N LEU A 18 26.27 -18.96 11.73
CA LEU A 18 26.16 -17.78 12.60
C LEU A 18 27.51 -17.40 13.23
N ALA A 19 28.31 -18.38 13.64
CA ALA A 19 29.66 -18.14 14.11
C ALA A 19 30.53 -17.46 13.03
N ASP A 20 30.42 -17.89 11.77
CA ASP A 20 31.09 -17.26 10.64
C ASP A 20 30.68 -15.79 10.44
N GLN A 21 29.37 -15.51 10.46
CA GLN A 21 28.87 -14.15 10.31
C GLN A 21 29.24 -13.25 11.50
N TYR A 22 29.28 -13.82 12.71
CA TYR A 22 29.70 -13.14 13.92
C TYR A 22 31.18 -12.73 13.85
N VAL A 23 32.08 -13.67 13.49
CA VAL A 23 33.52 -13.41 13.36
C VAL A 23 33.82 -12.41 12.25
N LEU A 24 33.07 -12.44 11.14
CA LEU A 24 33.19 -11.46 10.05
C LEU A 24 32.56 -10.10 10.38
N GLY A 25 31.82 -9.98 11.49
CA GLY A 25 31.19 -8.73 11.92
C GLY A 25 30.05 -8.26 11.01
N ILE A 26 29.35 -9.19 10.35
CA ILE A 26 28.26 -8.88 9.39
C ILE A 26 26.85 -9.10 9.97
N LEU A 27 26.76 -9.54 11.22
CA LEU A 27 25.48 -9.64 11.94
C LEU A 27 24.96 -8.26 12.35
N ASP A 28 23.63 -8.15 12.49
CA ASP A 28 23.02 -7.00 13.15
C ASP A 28 23.30 -7.02 14.67
N GLU A 29 23.13 -5.86 15.31
CA GLU A 29 23.47 -5.67 16.72
C GLU A 29 22.76 -6.66 17.65
N ALA A 30 21.47 -6.92 17.44
CA ALA A 30 20.69 -7.79 18.31
C ALA A 30 21.19 -9.24 18.20
N THR A 31 21.41 -9.73 16.98
CA THR A 31 21.94 -11.09 16.76
C THR A 31 23.37 -11.23 17.29
N SER A 32 24.21 -10.19 17.15
CA SER A 32 25.57 -10.16 17.69
C SER A 32 25.59 -10.27 19.22
N GLU A 33 24.72 -9.54 19.93
CA GLU A 33 24.58 -9.64 21.39
C GLU A 33 24.11 -11.02 21.85
N LEU A 34 23.21 -11.65 21.10
CA LEU A 34 22.74 -13.01 21.39
C LEU A 34 23.87 -14.04 21.26
N VAL A 35 24.67 -13.96 20.19
CA VAL A 35 25.83 -14.84 19.99
C VAL A 35 26.89 -14.58 21.07
N ALA A 36 27.18 -13.32 21.41
CA ALA A 36 28.12 -12.98 22.48
C ALA A 36 27.70 -13.58 23.82
N THR A 37 26.41 -13.47 24.17
CA THR A 37 25.85 -14.09 25.38
C THR A 37 25.94 -15.62 25.32
N ALA A 38 25.67 -16.23 24.16
CA ALA A 38 25.75 -17.68 23.98
C ALA A 38 27.19 -18.20 24.15
N VAL A 39 28.19 -17.47 23.65
CA VAL A 39 29.63 -17.80 23.81
C VAL A 39 30.05 -17.83 25.28
N GLU A 40 29.53 -16.93 26.12
CA GLU A 40 29.86 -16.92 27.55
C GLU A 40 29.33 -18.16 28.31
N VAL A 41 28.18 -18.68 27.88
CA VAL A 41 27.42 -19.69 28.64
C VAL A 41 27.58 -21.10 28.06
N ASP A 42 27.64 -21.25 26.74
CA ASP A 42 27.62 -22.53 26.03
C ASP A 42 29.01 -22.87 25.44
N PRO A 43 29.63 -24.00 25.85
CA PRO A 43 30.91 -24.42 25.29
C PRO A 43 30.86 -24.69 23.79
N ASP A 44 29.75 -25.17 23.24
CA ASP A 44 29.66 -25.50 21.82
C ASP A 44 29.66 -24.22 20.95
N TRP A 45 29.01 -23.15 21.43
CA TRP A 45 29.09 -21.83 20.81
C TRP A 45 30.51 -21.26 20.83
N ARG A 46 31.24 -21.43 21.93
CA ARG A 46 32.66 -21.10 21.99
C ARG A 46 33.47 -21.87 20.96
N HIS A 47 33.25 -23.17 20.85
CA HIS A 47 33.95 -24.02 19.88
C HIS A 47 33.67 -23.58 18.44
N ALA A 48 32.42 -23.27 18.09
CA ALA A 48 32.05 -22.80 16.77
C ALA A 48 32.73 -21.48 16.41
N VAL A 49 32.75 -20.50 17.33
CA VAL A 49 33.42 -19.21 17.13
C VAL A 49 34.94 -19.37 16.98
N VAL A 50 35.57 -20.20 17.82
CA VAL A 50 37.02 -20.48 17.70
C VAL A 50 37.34 -21.14 16.36
N ALA A 51 36.57 -22.15 15.94
CA ALA A 51 36.76 -22.81 14.66
C ALA A 51 36.60 -21.85 13.48
N SER A 52 35.68 -20.89 13.58
CA SER A 52 35.50 -19.84 12.59
C SER A 52 36.67 -18.85 12.56
N GLN A 53 37.16 -18.40 13.73
CA GLN A 53 38.35 -17.55 13.82
C GLN A 53 39.59 -18.23 13.20
N GLU A 54 39.83 -19.50 13.52
CA GLU A 54 40.93 -20.28 12.92
C GLU A 54 40.80 -20.39 11.41
N ARG A 55 39.57 -20.57 10.90
CA ARG A 55 39.30 -20.67 9.46
C ARG A 55 39.60 -19.36 8.73
N PHE A 56 39.31 -18.22 9.34
CA PHE A 56 39.52 -16.91 8.72
C PHE A 56 40.87 -16.27 9.06
N LEU A 57 41.63 -16.81 10.01
CA LEU A 57 42.96 -16.34 10.37
C LEU A 57 43.92 -16.25 9.16
N PRO A 58 43.97 -17.21 8.21
CA PRO A 58 44.80 -17.08 7.02
C PRO A 58 44.49 -15.83 6.18
N LEU A 59 43.23 -15.38 6.14
CA LEU A 59 42.86 -14.15 5.44
C LEU A 59 43.37 -12.92 6.18
N ALA A 60 43.23 -12.87 7.50
CA ALA A 60 43.75 -11.77 8.32
C ALA A 60 45.27 -11.60 8.18
N LEU A 61 46.01 -12.71 8.00
CA LEU A 61 47.45 -12.69 7.79
C LEU A 61 47.88 -12.17 6.41
N THR A 62 46.96 -12.01 5.45
CA THR A 62 47.27 -11.40 4.14
C THR A 62 47.25 -9.86 4.15
N ALA A 63 46.75 -9.25 5.22
CA ALA A 63 46.68 -7.79 5.33
C ALA A 63 48.09 -7.18 5.48
N GLU A 64 48.34 -6.08 4.78
CA GLU A 64 49.59 -5.32 4.94
C GLU A 64 49.63 -4.65 6.32
N PRO A 65 50.68 -4.88 7.13
CA PRO A 65 50.79 -4.26 8.44
C PRO A 65 50.88 -2.73 8.33
N LEU A 66 49.96 -2.03 8.99
CA LEU A 66 50.00 -0.57 9.12
C LEU A 66 50.68 -0.20 10.44
N ASP A 67 51.81 0.51 10.38
CA ASP A 67 52.47 1.04 11.57
C ASP A 67 51.70 2.25 12.12
N LEU A 68 51.08 2.09 13.28
CA LEU A 68 50.30 3.14 13.96
C LEU A 68 51.17 4.04 14.86
N GLY A 69 52.49 3.79 14.93
CA GLY A 69 53.45 4.57 15.71
C GLY A 69 53.40 4.30 17.22
N PRO A 70 54.44 4.68 17.97
CA PRO A 70 54.60 4.33 19.39
C PRO A 70 53.58 5.01 20.32
N GLU A 71 53.10 6.21 19.96
CA GLU A 71 52.13 6.97 20.76
C GLU A 71 50.77 6.26 20.86
N PHE A 72 50.36 5.55 19.81
CA PHE A 72 49.12 4.79 19.81
C PHE A 72 49.19 3.63 20.81
N TRP A 73 50.32 2.91 20.82
CA TRP A 73 50.57 1.82 21.75
C TRP A 73 50.65 2.31 23.20
N ALA A 74 51.36 3.42 23.45
CA ALA A 74 51.41 4.04 24.77
C ALA A 74 50.00 4.44 25.27
N GLY A 75 49.14 4.93 24.37
CA GLY A 75 47.75 5.26 24.70
C GLY A 75 46.88 4.05 25.05
N ILE A 76 47.13 2.90 24.41
CA ILE A 76 46.47 1.63 24.77
C ILE A 76 46.96 1.14 26.13
N GLU A 77 48.27 1.14 26.37
CA GLU A 77 48.88 0.66 27.61
C GLU A 77 48.43 1.48 28.82
N ALA A 78 48.39 2.81 28.70
CA ALA A 78 47.83 3.69 29.73
C ALA A 78 46.36 3.36 30.05
N ARG A 79 45.53 3.10 29.03
CA ARG A 79 44.12 2.74 29.22
C ARG A 79 43.95 1.39 29.90
N LEU A 80 44.75 0.39 29.54
CA LEU A 80 44.74 -0.93 30.17
C LEU A 80 45.17 -0.85 31.63
N ASN A 81 46.11 0.04 31.95
CA ASN A 81 46.56 0.31 33.32
C ASN A 81 45.58 1.18 34.13
N GLY A 82 44.45 1.59 33.54
CA GLY A 82 43.45 2.44 34.19
C GLY A 82 43.89 3.90 34.35
N GLU A 83 45.00 4.29 33.72
CA GLU A 83 45.47 5.67 33.65
C GLU A 83 44.60 6.40 32.63
N GLN A 84 43.45 6.92 33.08
CA GLN A 84 42.65 7.79 32.23
C GLN A 84 43.45 9.08 31.97
N PRO A 85 43.86 9.40 30.72
CA PRO A 85 44.31 10.73 30.43
C PRO A 85 43.09 11.63 30.59
N THR A 86 43.07 12.41 31.68
CA THR A 86 42.09 13.48 31.88
C THR A 86 42.27 14.45 30.72
N ARG A 87 41.49 14.29 29.66
CA ARG A 87 41.46 15.22 28.53
C ARG A 87 40.81 16.50 29.01
N VAL A 88 41.56 17.32 29.75
CA VAL A 88 41.26 18.75 29.86
C VAL A 88 41.50 19.31 28.47
N ARG A 89 40.41 19.42 27.72
CA ARG A 89 40.35 20.15 26.45
C ARG A 89 40.68 21.62 26.74
N LYS A 90 41.97 21.98 26.79
CA LYS A 90 42.42 23.36 26.64
C LYS A 90 42.14 23.76 25.19
N ILE A 91 40.99 24.38 24.96
CA ILE A 91 40.80 25.21 23.78
C ILE A 91 41.63 26.46 24.03
N THR A 92 42.84 26.50 23.51
CA THR A 92 43.59 27.74 23.36
C THR A 92 43.41 28.20 21.93
N THR A 93 42.68 29.30 21.77
CA THR A 93 42.38 29.98 20.51
C THR A 93 43.67 30.54 19.92
N ALA A 94 44.11 30.00 18.78
CA ALA A 94 45.05 30.64 17.87
C ALA A 94 44.66 30.29 16.42
N PRO A 95 44.64 31.25 15.48
CA PRO A 95 44.15 30.99 14.13
C PRO A 95 45.27 30.37 13.29
N ILE A 96 45.09 29.14 12.84
CA ILE A 96 45.88 28.55 11.75
C ILE A 96 44.90 28.20 10.63
N SER A 97 45.01 28.94 9.53
CA SER A 97 44.35 28.65 8.26
C SER A 97 44.96 27.40 7.63
N ALA A 98 44.26 26.28 7.70
CA ALA A 98 44.39 25.14 6.80
C ALA A 98 43.04 24.40 6.74
N PRO A 99 42.55 23.93 5.58
CA PRO A 99 41.32 23.17 5.51
C PRO A 99 41.55 21.80 6.15
N SER A 100 41.22 21.67 7.44
CA SER A 100 41.12 20.38 8.10
C SER A 100 39.83 19.71 7.66
N SER A 101 39.91 18.89 6.60
CA SER A 101 38.94 17.82 6.42
C SER A 101 39.17 16.82 7.55
N VAL A 102 38.37 16.92 8.60
CA VAL A 102 38.32 15.92 9.68
C VAL A 102 38.03 14.57 9.01
N PRO A 103 38.85 13.52 9.18
CA PRO A 103 38.51 12.22 8.64
C PRO A 103 37.26 11.72 9.37
N THR A 104 36.12 11.71 8.66
CA THR A 104 34.90 11.07 9.13
C THR A 104 35.20 9.58 9.29
N SER A 105 34.97 9.03 10.48
CA SER A 105 35.09 7.60 10.72
C SER A 105 34.22 6.84 9.72
N ALA A 106 34.76 5.80 9.08
CA ALA A 106 34.02 4.98 8.10
C ALA A 106 32.77 4.30 8.70
N ASN A 107 32.67 4.25 10.03
CA ASN A 107 31.53 3.74 10.81
C ASN A 107 30.70 4.86 11.46
N ASP A 108 30.59 6.03 10.81
CA ASP A 108 29.77 7.14 11.34
C ASP A 108 28.28 6.89 11.06
N ASN A 109 27.60 6.36 12.07
CA ASN A 109 26.18 6.02 12.05
C ASN A 109 25.25 7.25 12.04
N ALA A 110 25.81 8.46 12.04
CA ALA A 110 25.03 9.69 11.88
C ALA A 110 24.28 9.72 10.54
N GLN A 111 24.86 9.16 9.47
CA GLN A 111 24.18 9.07 8.17
C GLN A 111 23.05 8.04 8.19
N THR A 112 23.16 6.93 8.94
CA THR A 112 22.08 5.95 9.10
C THR A 112 20.87 6.53 9.82
N ALA A 113 21.02 7.49 10.73
CA ALA A 113 19.89 8.18 11.34
C ALA A 113 19.06 9.00 10.33
N ILE A 114 19.71 9.62 9.33
CA ILE A 114 19.03 10.34 8.25
C ILE A 114 18.30 9.35 7.33
N TRP A 115 18.94 8.24 6.95
CA TRP A 115 18.30 7.18 6.16
C TRP A 115 17.12 6.53 6.89
N ARG A 116 17.23 6.29 8.20
CA ARG A 116 16.13 5.80 9.05
C ARG A 116 14.95 6.78 9.06
N ARG A 117 15.19 8.08 9.22
CA ARG A 117 14.13 9.10 9.16
C ARG A 117 13.44 9.14 7.79
N ARG A 118 14.21 9.03 6.70
CA ARG A 118 13.66 8.95 5.34
C ARG A 118 12.85 7.67 5.11
N ALA A 119 13.32 6.53 5.62
CA ALA A 119 12.61 5.25 5.54
C ALA A 119 11.29 5.29 6.32
N ILE A 120 11.29 5.87 7.53
CA ILE A 120 10.07 6.07 8.32
C ILE A 120 9.09 6.99 7.59
N ALA A 121 9.57 8.13 7.08
CA ALA A 121 8.74 9.07 6.33
C ALA A 121 8.14 8.44 5.06
N ALA A 122 8.92 7.68 4.31
CA ALA A 122 8.45 6.95 3.14
C ALA A 122 7.40 5.89 3.50
N SER A 123 7.59 5.18 4.62
CA SER A 123 6.63 4.18 5.11
C SER A 123 5.30 4.82 5.50
N VAL A 124 5.33 5.95 6.22
CA VAL A 124 4.12 6.72 6.55
C VAL A 124 3.43 7.22 5.28
N ALA A 125 4.18 7.77 4.32
CA ALA A 125 3.62 8.22 3.05
C ALA A 125 2.97 7.08 2.27
N CYS A 126 3.58 5.89 2.26
CA CYS A 126 3.02 4.69 1.64
C CYS A 126 1.72 4.27 2.33
N LEU A 127 1.69 4.23 3.67
CA LEU A 127 0.47 3.90 4.43
C LEU A 127 -0.65 4.90 4.17
N LEU A 128 -0.35 6.19 4.08
CA LEU A 128 -1.33 7.22 3.73
C LEU A 128 -1.81 7.08 2.29
N ALA A 129 -0.92 6.76 1.34
CA ALA A 129 -1.29 6.54 -0.05
C ALA A 129 -2.19 5.30 -0.21
N VAL A 130 -1.83 4.19 0.45
CA VAL A 130 -2.64 2.96 0.49
C VAL A 130 -3.99 3.22 1.16
N GLY A 131 -4.01 3.91 2.30
CA GLY A 131 -5.24 4.29 2.99
C GLY A 131 -6.12 5.22 2.14
N GLY A 132 -5.53 6.19 1.45
CA GLY A 132 -6.23 7.09 0.53
C GLY A 132 -6.79 6.36 -0.68
N LEU A 133 -6.02 5.44 -1.27
CA LEU A 133 -6.47 4.62 -2.39
C LEU A 133 -7.60 3.69 -1.97
N PHE A 134 -7.46 3.03 -0.81
CA PHE A 134 -8.49 2.18 -0.24
C PHE A 134 -9.78 2.97 0.01
N TRP A 135 -9.67 4.18 0.59
CA TRP A 135 -10.81 5.08 0.78
C TRP A 135 -11.46 5.49 -0.54
N SER A 136 -10.67 5.80 -1.56
CA SER A 136 -11.17 6.19 -2.88
C SER A 136 -11.92 5.05 -3.58
N VAL A 137 -11.39 3.83 -3.51
CA VAL A 137 -12.00 2.65 -4.15
C VAL A 137 -13.20 2.13 -3.36
N SER A 138 -13.21 2.30 -2.03
CA SER A 138 -14.30 1.84 -1.17
C SER A 138 -15.53 2.75 -1.20
N ARG A 139 -15.46 3.94 -1.81
CA ARG A 139 -16.65 4.78 -2.00
C ARG A 139 -17.48 4.24 -3.15
N THR A 140 -18.53 3.51 -2.82
CA THR A 140 -19.65 3.31 -3.75
C THR A 140 -20.39 4.62 -3.90
N PRO A 141 -20.48 5.22 -5.10
CA PRO A 141 -21.30 6.42 -5.29
C PRO A 141 -22.74 6.11 -4.87
N GLU A 142 -23.34 6.99 -4.07
CA GLU A 142 -24.74 6.87 -3.69
C GLU A 142 -25.62 7.44 -4.82
N PRO A 143 -26.73 6.77 -5.17
CA PRO A 143 -27.63 7.30 -6.17
C PRO A 143 -28.31 8.57 -5.68
N THR A 144 -28.45 9.56 -6.57
CA THR A 144 -29.19 10.79 -6.29
C THR A 144 -30.68 10.48 -6.17
N VAL A 145 -31.20 9.57 -7.01
CA VAL A 145 -32.56 9.05 -6.91
C VAL A 145 -32.63 7.56 -7.26
N ILE A 146 -33.66 6.89 -6.75
CA ILE A 146 -34.02 5.51 -7.06
C ILE A 146 -35.45 5.49 -7.62
N ALA A 147 -35.68 4.78 -8.71
CA ALA A 147 -37.00 4.52 -9.27
C ALA A 147 -37.26 3.01 -9.34
N ILE A 148 -38.41 2.58 -8.83
CA ILE A 148 -38.92 1.22 -9.03
C ILE A 148 -40.01 1.31 -10.09
N LEU A 149 -39.80 0.65 -11.21
CA LEU A 149 -40.70 0.66 -12.36
C LEU A 149 -41.65 -0.51 -12.24
N LEU A 150 -42.94 -0.21 -12.39
CA LEU A 150 -44.03 -1.18 -12.26
C LEU A 150 -44.65 -1.44 -13.63
N ASN A 151 -45.09 -2.68 -13.87
CA ASN A 151 -45.94 -3.01 -15.02
C ASN A 151 -47.40 -2.55 -14.78
N ASP A 152 -48.28 -2.79 -15.75
CA ASP A 152 -49.71 -2.46 -15.64
C ASP A 152 -50.45 -3.26 -14.55
N SER A 153 -49.88 -4.39 -14.11
CA SER A 153 -50.36 -5.18 -12.96
C SER A 153 -49.82 -4.71 -11.62
N ASN A 154 -49.08 -3.59 -11.60
CA ASN A 154 -48.51 -2.96 -10.42
C ASN A 154 -47.42 -3.82 -9.72
N GLU A 155 -46.75 -4.68 -10.49
CA GLU A 155 -45.66 -5.53 -10.03
C GLU A 155 -44.30 -4.88 -10.34
N PRO A 156 -43.32 -4.94 -9.42
CA PRO A 156 -41.96 -4.45 -9.67
C PRO A 156 -41.27 -5.19 -10.81
N GLN A 157 -40.75 -4.44 -11.77
CA GLN A 157 -40.10 -5.00 -12.95
C GLN A 157 -38.62 -4.61 -13.04
N VAL A 158 -38.31 -3.36 -12.72
CA VAL A 158 -36.96 -2.79 -12.85
C VAL A 158 -36.68 -1.84 -11.70
N MET A 159 -35.46 -1.86 -11.19
CA MET A 159 -34.93 -0.83 -10.29
C MET A 159 -33.89 0.00 -11.03
N ILE A 160 -34.03 1.32 -10.99
CA ILE A 160 -33.08 2.27 -11.54
C ILE A 160 -32.49 3.09 -10.40
N GLU A 161 -31.16 3.11 -10.33
CA GLU A 161 -30.35 3.94 -9.45
C GLU A 161 -29.67 5.00 -10.31
N ASP A 162 -30.16 6.25 -10.29
CA ASP A 162 -29.57 7.34 -11.06
C ASP A 162 -28.60 8.15 -10.18
N PHE A 163 -27.32 8.16 -10.55
CA PHE A 163 -26.24 8.84 -9.84
C PHE A 163 -26.12 10.32 -10.23
N GLY A 164 -26.85 10.75 -11.27
CA GLY A 164 -26.80 12.08 -11.85
C GLY A 164 -25.67 12.26 -12.86
N GLY A 165 -25.82 13.26 -13.71
CA GLY A 165 -24.85 13.56 -14.76
C GLY A 165 -24.96 12.59 -15.93
N GLU A 166 -24.19 11.49 -15.89
CA GLU A 166 -23.89 10.67 -17.08
C GLU A 166 -24.08 9.16 -16.85
N THR A 167 -24.45 8.73 -15.65
CA THR A 167 -24.52 7.31 -15.29
C THR A 167 -25.74 6.95 -14.46
N ALA A 168 -26.37 5.83 -14.82
CA ALA A 168 -27.40 5.17 -14.02
C ALA A 168 -27.17 3.66 -14.01
N ARG A 169 -27.52 3.00 -12.90
CA ARG A 169 -27.49 1.54 -12.80
C ARG A 169 -28.91 1.01 -12.87
N VAL A 170 -29.10 -0.01 -13.69
CA VAL A 170 -30.41 -0.61 -13.95
C VAL A 170 -30.35 -2.09 -13.62
N THR A 171 -31.23 -2.51 -12.72
CA THR A 171 -31.38 -3.91 -12.30
C THR A 171 -32.74 -4.40 -12.74
N LEU A 172 -32.76 -5.41 -13.61
CA LEU A 172 -33.99 -6.15 -13.94
C LEU A 172 -34.39 -7.01 -12.74
N LEU A 173 -35.63 -6.87 -12.29
CA LEU A 173 -36.20 -7.65 -11.18
C LEU A 173 -36.98 -8.89 -11.67
N THR A 174 -37.22 -8.97 -12.97
CA THR A 174 -37.83 -10.10 -13.66
C THR A 174 -37.11 -10.35 -14.98
N ASP A 175 -37.16 -11.58 -15.45
CA ASP A 175 -36.69 -11.92 -16.79
C ASP A 175 -37.67 -11.43 -17.86
N TYR A 176 -37.11 -10.96 -18.98
CA TYR A 176 -37.86 -10.59 -20.17
C TYR A 176 -37.47 -11.53 -21.31
N ASP A 177 -38.46 -12.17 -21.93
CA ASP A 177 -38.26 -12.86 -23.21
C ASP A 177 -38.31 -11.81 -24.33
N VAL A 178 -37.14 -11.33 -24.74
CA VAL A 178 -36.99 -10.29 -25.76
C VAL A 178 -36.72 -10.95 -27.11
N PRO A 179 -37.59 -10.77 -28.12
CA PRO A 179 -37.34 -11.27 -29.47
C PRO A 179 -36.03 -10.74 -30.05
N ALA A 180 -35.37 -11.53 -30.91
CA ALA A 180 -34.06 -11.20 -31.47
C ALA A 180 -34.05 -9.89 -32.31
N ASP A 181 -35.20 -9.47 -32.84
CA ASP A 181 -35.40 -8.23 -33.59
C ASP A 181 -35.82 -7.03 -32.72
N ARG A 182 -35.78 -7.19 -31.39
CA ARG A 182 -36.21 -6.19 -30.41
C ARG A 182 -35.13 -5.91 -29.38
N SER A 183 -35.26 -4.78 -28.71
CA SER A 183 -34.40 -4.42 -27.58
C SER A 183 -35.19 -3.66 -26.53
N ILE A 184 -34.82 -3.80 -25.25
CA ILE A 184 -35.40 -2.98 -24.19
C ILE A 184 -34.59 -1.70 -24.10
N GLN A 185 -35.27 -0.56 -24.15
CA GLN A 185 -34.63 0.75 -24.01
C GLN A 185 -35.15 1.46 -22.77
N VAL A 186 -34.22 2.07 -22.02
CA VAL A 186 -34.51 2.85 -20.82
C VAL A 186 -34.59 4.32 -21.17
N TRP A 187 -35.57 4.99 -20.56
CA TRP A 187 -35.87 6.39 -20.77
C TRP A 187 -36.06 7.11 -19.45
N THR A 188 -35.77 8.40 -19.47
CA THR A 188 -36.15 9.32 -18.41
C THR A 188 -36.78 10.58 -19.00
N LEU A 189 -37.58 11.28 -18.19
CA LEU A 189 -38.18 12.56 -18.56
C LEU A 189 -37.70 13.64 -17.57
N PRO A 190 -36.55 14.29 -17.82
CA PRO A 190 -35.98 15.27 -16.88
C PRO A 190 -36.92 16.47 -16.68
N ASN A 191 -37.52 16.93 -17.78
CA ASN A 191 -38.57 17.95 -17.78
C ASN A 191 -39.35 17.90 -19.11
N ARG A 192 -40.48 18.62 -19.17
CA ARG A 192 -41.36 18.65 -20.35
C ARG A 192 -40.73 19.33 -21.57
N GLU A 193 -39.79 20.25 -21.38
CA GLU A 193 -39.16 21.00 -22.47
C GLU A 193 -38.14 20.14 -23.23
N MET A 194 -37.32 19.39 -22.49
CA MET A 194 -36.36 18.44 -23.03
C MET A 194 -37.05 17.20 -23.62
N GLY A 195 -38.14 16.76 -22.98
CA GLY A 195 -38.86 15.56 -23.38
C GLY A 195 -38.15 14.26 -23.00
N PRO A 196 -38.71 13.10 -23.40
CA PRO A 196 -38.14 11.80 -23.09
C PRO A 196 -36.73 11.69 -23.67
N THR A 197 -35.79 11.28 -22.83
CA THR A 197 -34.38 11.14 -23.17
C THR A 197 -33.93 9.72 -22.87
N SER A 198 -33.25 9.09 -23.83
CA SER A 198 -32.79 7.72 -23.64
C SER A 198 -31.61 7.68 -22.67
N LEU A 199 -31.64 6.72 -21.76
CA LEU A 199 -30.49 6.37 -20.91
C LEU A 199 -29.65 5.25 -21.52
N GLY A 200 -30.22 4.44 -22.41
CA GLY A 200 -29.50 3.37 -23.09
C GLY A 200 -30.34 2.11 -23.28
N LEU A 201 -29.71 1.07 -23.84
CA LEU A 201 -30.32 -0.23 -24.09
C LEU A 201 -29.95 -1.22 -22.98
N LEU A 202 -30.88 -2.09 -22.62
CA LEU A 202 -30.63 -3.17 -21.67
C LEU A 202 -30.25 -4.45 -22.40
N THR A 203 -29.30 -5.17 -21.80
CA THR A 203 -29.03 -6.57 -22.14
C THR A 203 -29.81 -7.44 -21.15
N PRO A 204 -30.64 -8.39 -21.61
CA PRO A 204 -31.40 -9.27 -20.71
C PRO A 204 -30.50 -10.05 -19.75
N GLY A 205 -30.97 -10.25 -18.51
CA GLY A 205 -30.36 -11.17 -17.54
C GLY A 205 -29.30 -10.60 -16.59
N GLU A 206 -28.91 -9.32 -16.71
CA GLU A 206 -27.86 -8.73 -15.87
C GLU A 206 -28.21 -7.32 -15.36
N THR A 207 -27.60 -6.94 -14.24
CA THR A 207 -27.53 -5.52 -13.82
C THR A 207 -26.58 -4.79 -14.74
N VAL A 208 -27.05 -3.70 -15.35
CA VAL A 208 -26.27 -2.92 -16.33
C VAL A 208 -26.04 -1.50 -15.81
N THR A 209 -24.80 -1.01 -15.92
CA THR A 209 -24.51 0.42 -15.79
C THR A 209 -24.65 1.05 -17.17
N LEU A 210 -25.55 2.02 -17.28
CA LEU A 210 -25.79 2.78 -18.50
C LEU A 210 -25.01 4.09 -18.45
N ASP A 211 -24.20 4.31 -19.49
CA ASP A 211 -23.49 5.56 -19.75
C ASP A 211 -24.24 6.36 -20.82
N PHE A 212 -24.59 7.61 -20.50
CA PHE A 212 -25.35 8.49 -21.39
C PHE A 212 -24.79 9.92 -21.39
N ALA A 213 -25.24 10.72 -22.37
CA ALA A 213 -24.83 12.12 -22.47
C ALA A 213 -25.28 12.91 -21.23
N LYS A 214 -24.48 13.90 -20.82
CA LYS A 214 -24.72 14.70 -19.62
C LYS A 214 -26.15 15.25 -19.52
N LEU A 215 -26.90 14.76 -18.55
CA LEU A 215 -28.24 15.21 -18.19
C LEU A 215 -28.22 16.13 -16.95
N PRO A 216 -29.28 16.94 -16.75
CA PRO A 216 -29.51 17.62 -15.48
C PRO A 216 -29.56 16.64 -14.30
N MET A 217 -29.27 17.14 -13.10
CA MET A 217 -29.41 16.32 -11.88
C MET A 217 -30.86 15.80 -11.75
N PRO A 218 -31.04 14.50 -11.44
CA PRO A 218 -32.37 13.91 -11.41
C PRO A 218 -33.17 14.45 -10.22
N LEU A 219 -34.46 14.65 -10.46
CA LEU A 219 -35.39 15.23 -9.49
C LEU A 219 -36.23 14.15 -8.81
N GLU A 220 -36.75 14.47 -7.63
CA GLU A 220 -37.86 13.70 -7.08
C GLU A 220 -39.04 13.73 -8.04
N GLN A 221 -39.77 12.61 -8.13
CA GLN A 221 -40.91 12.45 -9.03
C GLN A 221 -40.57 12.56 -10.53
N GLN A 222 -39.29 12.45 -10.90
CA GLN A 222 -38.90 12.28 -12.29
C GLN A 222 -39.38 10.93 -12.82
N LEU A 223 -39.96 10.93 -14.02
CA LEU A 223 -40.50 9.72 -14.65
C LEU A 223 -39.37 8.94 -15.32
N TYR A 224 -39.36 7.64 -15.07
CA TYR A 224 -38.54 6.66 -15.78
C TYR A 224 -39.45 5.59 -16.36
N GLU A 225 -39.07 5.09 -17.53
CA GLU A 225 -39.80 4.04 -18.22
C GLU A 225 -38.86 3.15 -19.03
N ILE A 226 -39.30 1.92 -19.26
CA ILE A 226 -38.67 1.01 -20.21
C ILE A 226 -39.67 0.64 -21.31
N THR A 227 -39.19 0.61 -22.55
CA THR A 227 -40.00 0.28 -23.72
C THR A 227 -39.38 -0.85 -24.52
N LEU A 228 -40.22 -1.62 -25.24
CA LEU A 228 -39.76 -2.64 -26.17
C LEU A 228 -39.61 -2.04 -27.58
N GLU A 229 -38.39 -1.66 -27.91
CA GLU A 229 -38.06 -1.01 -29.17
C GLU A 229 -37.60 -2.01 -30.22
N GLN A 230 -37.34 -1.51 -31.43
CA GLN A 230 -36.69 -2.28 -32.50
C GLN A 230 -35.26 -2.64 -32.09
N GLN A 231 -34.62 -3.57 -32.81
CA GLN A 231 -33.21 -3.86 -32.63
C GLN A 231 -32.37 -2.58 -32.77
N GLY A 232 -31.53 -2.30 -31.77
CA GLY A 232 -30.73 -1.07 -31.70
C GLY A 232 -31.45 0.13 -31.08
N GLY A 233 -32.70 -0.01 -30.64
CA GLY A 233 -33.47 1.01 -29.97
C GLY A 233 -34.41 1.80 -30.89
N SER A 234 -34.97 2.88 -30.36
CA SER A 234 -35.84 3.79 -31.10
C SER A 234 -35.06 4.61 -32.14
N PRO A 235 -35.53 4.64 -33.40
CA PRO A 235 -34.89 5.43 -34.46
C PRO A 235 -35.17 6.94 -34.34
N THR A 236 -36.13 7.35 -33.50
CA THR A 236 -36.59 8.74 -33.42
C THR A 236 -35.98 9.54 -32.27
N GLY A 237 -35.22 8.88 -31.40
CA GLY A 237 -34.75 9.48 -30.14
C GLY A 237 -35.88 9.71 -29.12
N ARG A 238 -37.06 9.11 -29.34
CA ARG A 238 -38.21 9.11 -28.43
C ARG A 238 -38.78 7.69 -28.30
N PRO A 239 -39.47 7.34 -27.21
CA PRO A 239 -40.13 6.04 -27.10
C PRO A 239 -41.08 5.79 -28.29
N THR A 240 -40.89 4.68 -29.00
CA THR A 240 -41.75 4.26 -30.12
C THR A 240 -42.45 2.91 -29.90
N GLY A 241 -41.91 2.10 -28.99
CA GLY A 241 -42.45 0.81 -28.61
C GLY A 241 -43.48 0.87 -27.50
N PRO A 242 -44.13 -0.27 -27.18
CA PRO A 242 -44.97 -0.38 -26.00
C PRO A 242 -44.15 -0.20 -24.73
N ILE A 243 -44.74 0.47 -23.74
CA ILE A 243 -44.17 0.63 -22.40
C ILE A 243 -44.33 -0.68 -21.65
N LEU A 244 -43.22 -1.22 -21.12
CA LEU A 244 -43.20 -2.45 -20.33
C LEU A 244 -43.39 -2.15 -18.85
N ALA A 245 -42.74 -1.08 -18.37
CA ALA A 245 -42.81 -0.65 -16.99
C ALA A 245 -42.47 0.84 -16.86
N LYS A 246 -43.04 1.49 -15.84
CA LYS A 246 -42.77 2.91 -15.53
C LYS A 246 -42.84 3.19 -14.04
N GLY A 247 -42.15 4.23 -13.60
CA GLY A 247 -42.07 4.59 -12.20
C GLY A 247 -41.59 6.02 -11.99
N PHE A 248 -41.88 6.56 -10.81
CA PHE A 248 -41.40 7.86 -10.40
C PHE A 248 -40.27 7.72 -9.40
N ALA A 249 -39.22 8.51 -9.59
CA ALA A 249 -38.04 8.45 -8.75
C ALA A 249 -38.26 9.08 -7.36
N LYS A 250 -37.51 8.59 -6.39
CA LYS A 250 -37.46 9.07 -5.01
C LYS A 250 -36.01 9.21 -4.57
N ARG A 251 -35.72 10.19 -3.71
CA ARG A 251 -34.41 10.26 -3.07
C ARG A 251 -34.28 9.13 -2.03
N PRO A 252 -33.14 8.43 -1.99
CA PRO A 252 -32.85 7.53 -0.86
C PRO A 252 -32.83 8.34 0.44
N ARG A 253 -33.29 7.74 1.54
CA ARG A 253 -33.35 8.35 2.88
C ARG A 253 -32.55 7.55 3.88
#